data_AF-A0A967HFT8-F1
#
_entry.id   AF-A0A967HFT8-F1
#
_cell.length_a   1.000
_cell.length_b   1.000
_cell.length_c   1.000
_cell.angle_alpha   90.00
_cell.angle_beta   90.00
_cell.angle_gamma   90.00
#
_symmetry.space_group_name_H-M   'P 1'
#
loop_
_entity.id
_entity.type
_entity.pdbx_description
1 polymer ?
#
loop_
_entity_poly.entity_id
_entity_poly.type
_entity_poly.pdbx_seq_one_letter_code
_entity_poly.pdbx_strand_id
1 'polypeptide(L)'
;MAQLSAVGLGGVFADALWAGAQEQERITADVVRDAEAVAGLAFTDDEREMMVRGLNENLEAYEAIRQVTVPNAVPPAFRFDPRLPHMGLPGGPVGDDEGPTSADRFDSVRVTRHRGARRPEDLETVAFWPVARLAELIRTGQVSAVELTRMYLDRLRRHGPTLEAVITLTDDLAMRQAERADAELAAGRYRGPLHGIPWGAKDLLSTEGYRTTWGAKPYEEQRIPEDATVVRRLEEAGAVLVAKLTLGALAMGDRWYGGRTRNPWDLEQGSSGSSAGSAAATVAGLVGFGIGTETLGSIVSPCTRTGASGLRPTFGRVSRHGAMALSWTMDKIGPICRTAEDCALVFAAIHGA
;
A
#
# COMPACT_ATOMS: atom_id res chain seq x y z
N MET A 1 -12.81 17.26 -23.43
CA MET A 1 -11.81 18.00 -22.64
C MET A 1 -10.67 18.56 -23.50
N ALA A 2 -9.91 17.74 -24.25
CA ALA A 2 -8.75 18.23 -25.02
C ALA A 2 -9.07 19.29 -26.10
N GLN A 3 -10.26 19.26 -26.72
CA GLN A 3 -10.67 20.27 -27.71
C GLN A 3 -11.19 21.58 -27.08
N LEU A 4 -11.71 21.55 -25.85
CA LEU A 4 -12.24 22.74 -25.16
C LEU A 4 -11.14 23.59 -24.51
N SER A 5 -10.02 22.96 -24.12
CA SER A 5 -8.84 23.66 -23.60
C SER A 5 -8.15 24.54 -24.65
N ALA A 6 -8.27 24.21 -25.94
CA ALA A 6 -7.59 24.93 -27.02
C ALA A 6 -8.20 26.32 -27.33
N VAL A 7 -9.41 26.60 -26.86
CA VAL A 7 -10.14 27.87 -27.13
C VAL A 7 -10.32 28.71 -25.85
N GLY A 8 -9.61 28.39 -24.76
CA GLY A 8 -9.68 29.16 -23.50
C GLY A 8 -11.00 29.01 -22.71
N LEU A 9 -11.90 28.13 -23.17
CA LEU A 9 -13.22 27.93 -22.55
C LEU A 9 -13.21 26.90 -21.42
N GLY A 10 -12.13 26.13 -21.21
CA GLY A 10 -12.12 25.05 -20.20
C GLY A 10 -12.45 25.50 -18.77
N GLY A 11 -12.04 26.70 -18.36
CA GLY A 11 -12.37 27.27 -17.04
C GLY A 11 -13.76 27.92 -17.02
N VAL A 12 -14.04 28.81 -17.97
CA VAL A 12 -15.31 29.56 -18.04
C VAL A 12 -16.51 28.65 -18.26
N PHE A 13 -16.38 27.59 -19.06
CA PHE A 13 -17.47 26.64 -19.32
C PHE A 13 -17.72 25.74 -18.11
N ALA A 14 -16.66 25.34 -17.39
CA ALA A 14 -16.79 24.60 -16.14
C ALA A 14 -17.43 25.46 -15.05
N ASP A 15 -17.00 26.72 -14.91
CA ASP A 15 -17.55 27.66 -13.94
C ASP A 15 -18.99 28.08 -14.29
N ALA A 16 -19.33 28.25 -15.57
CA ALA A 16 -20.69 28.55 -16.01
C ALA A 16 -21.64 27.34 -15.90
N LEU A 17 -21.16 26.13 -16.21
CA LEU A 17 -21.89 24.88 -15.93
C LEU A 17 -22.07 24.70 -14.42
N TRP A 18 -21.05 25.03 -13.62
CA TRP A 18 -21.11 24.93 -12.16
C TRP A 18 -22.05 25.98 -11.55
N ALA A 19 -22.03 27.21 -12.07
CA ALA A 19 -22.95 28.28 -11.67
C ALA A 19 -24.40 27.99 -12.09
N GLY A 20 -24.62 27.49 -13.32
CA GLY A 20 -25.95 27.07 -13.78
C GLY A 20 -26.47 25.83 -13.04
N ALA A 21 -25.59 24.90 -12.66
CA ALA A 21 -25.91 23.77 -11.80
C ALA A 21 -26.18 24.18 -10.34
N GLN A 22 -25.59 25.29 -9.87
CA GLN A 22 -25.89 25.88 -8.55
C GLN A 22 -27.22 26.64 -8.52
N GLU A 23 -27.70 27.17 -9.65
CA GLU A 23 -28.99 27.87 -9.74
C GLU A 23 -30.19 26.92 -9.84
N GLN A 24 -29.99 25.66 -10.23
CA GLN A 24 -31.06 24.65 -10.28
C GLN A 24 -31.26 23.98 -8.92
N GLU A 25 -32.19 24.53 -8.13
CA GLU A 25 -32.61 23.97 -6.83
C GLU A 25 -33.35 22.61 -6.96
N ARG A 26 -33.89 22.29 -8.14
CA ARG A 26 -34.69 21.06 -8.36
C ARG A 26 -34.41 20.42 -9.72
N ILE A 27 -34.47 19.10 -9.76
CA ILE A 27 -34.34 18.33 -11.00
C ILE A 27 -35.68 18.39 -11.76
N THR A 28 -35.64 18.72 -13.05
CA THR A 28 -36.82 18.77 -13.94
C THR A 28 -36.71 17.73 -15.05
N ALA A 29 -37.80 17.50 -15.80
CA ALA A 29 -37.79 16.57 -16.93
C ALA A 29 -36.80 16.99 -18.02
N ASP A 30 -36.57 18.30 -18.18
CA ASP A 30 -35.57 18.83 -19.13
C ASP A 30 -34.14 18.52 -18.67
N VAL A 31 -33.85 18.60 -17.35
CA VAL A 31 -32.55 18.19 -16.80
C VAL A 31 -32.30 16.70 -17.05
N VAL A 32 -33.33 15.86 -16.92
CA VAL A 32 -33.24 14.42 -17.24
C VAL A 32 -32.97 14.23 -18.74
N ARG A 33 -33.67 14.95 -19.61
CA ARG A 33 -33.48 14.90 -21.07
C ARG A 33 -32.07 15.31 -21.50
N ASP A 34 -31.49 16.33 -20.87
CA ASP A 34 -30.12 16.75 -21.15
C ASP A 34 -29.10 15.69 -20.67
N ALA A 35 -29.34 15.08 -19.51
CA ALA A 35 -28.50 14.02 -18.97
C ALA A 35 -28.55 12.72 -19.82
N GLU A 36 -29.73 12.38 -20.39
CA GLU A 36 -29.91 11.24 -21.30
C GLU A 36 -28.99 11.31 -22.50
N ALA A 37 -28.87 12.50 -23.11
CA ALA A 37 -28.01 12.72 -24.27
C ALA A 37 -26.54 12.44 -23.96
N VAL A 38 -26.09 12.77 -22.76
CA VAL A 38 -24.73 12.50 -22.28
C VAL A 38 -24.54 11.02 -21.93
N ALA A 39 -25.56 10.39 -21.34
CA ALA A 39 -25.53 9.00 -20.92
C ALA A 39 -25.74 8.00 -22.08
N GLY A 40 -26.17 8.46 -23.26
CA GLY A 40 -26.52 7.60 -24.38
C GLY A 40 -27.81 6.79 -24.15
N LEU A 41 -28.73 7.34 -23.36
CA LEU A 41 -30.03 6.75 -23.05
C LEU A 41 -31.15 7.54 -23.73
N ALA A 42 -32.33 6.94 -23.85
CA ALA A 42 -33.51 7.61 -24.40
C ALA A 42 -34.75 7.14 -23.63
N PHE A 43 -35.41 8.08 -22.98
CA PHE A 43 -36.67 7.84 -22.28
C PHE A 43 -37.84 8.54 -22.99
N THR A 44 -39.05 8.06 -22.74
CA THR A 44 -40.29 8.75 -23.10
C THR A 44 -40.53 9.94 -22.16
N ASP A 45 -41.40 10.87 -22.54
CA ASP A 45 -41.73 12.00 -21.67
C ASP A 45 -42.40 11.53 -20.35
N ASP A 46 -43.26 10.50 -20.41
CA ASP A 46 -43.87 9.90 -19.22
C ASP A 46 -42.81 9.30 -18.27
N GLU A 47 -41.80 8.60 -18.81
CA GLU A 47 -40.69 8.06 -18.01
C GLU A 47 -39.86 9.16 -17.36
N ARG A 48 -39.61 10.28 -18.06
CA ARG A 48 -38.94 11.47 -17.50
C ARG A 48 -39.72 12.04 -16.33
N GLU A 49 -41.02 12.26 -16.51
CA GLU A 49 -41.88 12.79 -15.45
C GLU A 49 -41.92 11.86 -14.23
N MET A 50 -41.96 10.54 -14.44
CA MET A 50 -41.89 9.56 -13.35
C MET A 50 -40.55 9.62 -12.59
N MET A 51 -39.43 9.82 -13.29
CA MET A 51 -38.09 9.90 -12.67
C MET A 51 -37.90 11.16 -11.84
N VAL A 52 -38.45 12.30 -12.28
CA VAL A 52 -38.26 13.62 -11.63
C VAL A 52 -38.55 13.57 -10.14
N ARG A 53 -39.61 12.89 -9.71
CA ARG A 53 -39.95 12.78 -8.29
C ARG A 53 -38.84 12.10 -7.49
N GLY A 54 -38.44 10.88 -7.88
CA GLY A 54 -37.44 10.12 -7.15
C GLY A 54 -36.05 10.77 -7.19
N LEU A 55 -35.72 11.45 -8.29
CA LEU A 55 -34.48 12.21 -8.40
C LEU A 55 -34.44 13.41 -7.43
N ASN A 56 -35.55 14.13 -7.27
CA ASN A 56 -35.63 15.20 -6.27
C ASN A 56 -35.63 14.65 -4.82
N GLU A 57 -36.31 13.53 -4.55
CA GLU A 57 -36.25 12.86 -3.24
C GLU A 57 -34.79 12.47 -2.88
N ASN A 58 -34.03 11.97 -3.86
CA ASN A 58 -32.59 11.69 -3.68
C ASN A 58 -31.76 12.95 -3.48
N LEU A 59 -32.05 14.03 -4.23
CA LEU A 59 -31.36 15.32 -4.09
C LEU A 59 -31.53 15.87 -2.68
N GLU A 60 -32.77 15.89 -2.18
CA GLU A 60 -33.09 16.31 -0.79
C GLU A 60 -32.34 15.44 0.23
N ALA A 61 -32.27 14.12 0.02
CA ALA A 61 -31.51 13.23 0.88
C ALA A 61 -29.99 13.54 0.87
N TYR A 62 -29.40 13.82 -0.30
CA TYR A 62 -27.99 14.21 -0.40
C TYR A 62 -27.71 15.56 0.25
N GLU A 63 -28.61 16.53 0.11
CA GLU A 63 -28.51 17.82 0.78
C GLU A 63 -28.55 17.64 2.30
N ALA A 64 -29.49 16.84 2.81
CA ALA A 64 -29.55 16.50 4.23
C ALA A 64 -28.25 15.86 4.74
N ILE A 65 -27.66 14.92 3.97
CA ILE A 65 -26.37 14.30 4.32
C ILE A 65 -25.24 15.35 4.33
N ARG A 66 -25.21 16.28 3.37
CA ARG A 66 -24.17 17.32 3.28
C ARG A 66 -24.24 18.34 4.43
N GLN A 67 -25.41 18.51 5.06
CA GLN A 67 -25.56 19.33 6.27
C GLN A 67 -25.03 18.64 7.54
N VAL A 68 -24.71 17.33 7.48
CA VAL A 68 -24.11 16.62 8.61
C VAL A 68 -22.65 17.01 8.75
N THR A 69 -22.36 17.87 9.75
CA THR A 69 -20.98 18.21 10.11
C THR A 69 -20.34 17.04 10.86
N VAL A 70 -19.42 16.35 10.20
CA VAL A 70 -18.55 15.35 10.82
C VAL A 70 -17.19 15.99 11.10
N PRO A 71 -16.79 16.20 12.36
CA PRO A 71 -15.46 16.70 12.67
C PRO A 71 -14.38 15.80 12.05
N ASN A 72 -13.28 16.38 11.55
CA ASN A 72 -12.16 15.61 10.97
C ASN A 72 -11.54 14.59 11.94
N ALA A 73 -11.75 14.76 13.25
CA ALA A 73 -11.33 13.82 14.28
C ALA A 73 -12.24 12.59 14.40
N VAL A 74 -13.45 12.60 13.84
CA VAL A 74 -14.36 11.47 13.87
C VAL A 74 -13.90 10.43 12.85
N PRO A 75 -13.49 9.23 13.29
CA PRO A 75 -13.10 8.18 12.37
C PRO A 75 -14.31 7.73 11.52
N PRO A 76 -14.10 7.35 10.25
CA PRO A 76 -15.15 6.67 9.50
C PRO A 76 -15.54 5.37 10.23
N ALA A 77 -16.80 4.94 10.10
CA ALA A 77 -17.26 3.69 10.70
C ALA A 77 -16.44 2.50 10.15
N PHE A 78 -15.49 2.01 10.93
CA PHE A 78 -14.58 0.91 10.54
C PHE A 78 -15.20 -0.49 10.74
N ARG A 79 -16.24 -0.56 11.57
CA ARG A 79 -16.95 -1.79 11.90
C ARG A 79 -18.42 -1.54 11.65
N PHE A 80 -18.95 -2.12 10.57
CA PHE A 80 -20.39 -2.29 10.45
C PHE A 80 -20.77 -3.45 11.36
N ASP A 81 -21.36 -3.13 12.50
CA ASP A 81 -21.90 -4.12 13.42
C ASP A 81 -23.42 -4.14 13.23
N PRO A 82 -23.97 -5.10 12.46
CA PRO A 82 -25.42 -5.16 12.23
C PRO A 82 -26.20 -5.62 13.46
N ARG A 83 -25.52 -5.92 14.57
CA ARG A 83 -26.14 -6.39 15.80
C ARG A 83 -26.85 -5.24 16.49
N LEU A 84 -28.08 -5.48 16.92
CA LEU A 84 -28.75 -4.59 17.86
C LEU A 84 -27.99 -4.59 19.20
N PRO A 85 -28.11 -3.54 20.03
CA PRO A 85 -27.37 -3.41 21.31
C PRO A 85 -27.51 -4.58 22.31
N HIS A 86 -28.42 -5.52 22.06
CA HIS A 86 -28.71 -6.67 22.91
C HIS A 86 -28.53 -8.03 22.19
N MET A 87 -27.94 -8.05 20.99
CA MET A 87 -27.77 -9.26 20.19
C MET A 87 -26.30 -9.69 20.14
N GLY A 88 -26.00 -10.89 20.66
CA GLY A 88 -24.70 -11.56 20.46
C GLY A 88 -24.59 -12.24 19.09
N LEU A 89 -23.37 -12.53 18.63
CA LEU A 89 -23.18 -13.45 17.48
C LEU A 89 -23.47 -14.90 17.93
N PRO A 90 -24.03 -15.76 17.09
CA PRO A 90 -24.15 -17.19 17.39
C PRO A 90 -22.76 -17.78 17.70
N GLY A 91 -22.56 -18.24 18.94
CA GLY A 91 -21.28 -18.79 19.42
C GLY A 91 -20.24 -17.76 19.89
N GLY A 92 -20.59 -16.47 19.98
CA GLY A 92 -19.78 -15.43 20.62
C GLY A 92 -20.32 -15.04 21.99
N PRO A 93 -19.52 -14.38 22.86
CA PRO A 93 -20.03 -13.86 24.12
C PRO A 93 -21.21 -12.90 23.88
N VAL A 94 -22.21 -12.98 24.76
CA VAL A 94 -23.39 -12.11 24.76
C VAL A 94 -23.05 -10.87 25.59
N GLY A 95 -22.97 -9.71 24.96
CA GLY A 95 -22.68 -8.42 25.60
C GLY A 95 -21.79 -7.52 24.74
N ASP A 96 -21.60 -6.28 25.20
CA ASP A 96 -20.66 -5.29 24.65
C ASP A 96 -19.19 -5.71 24.82
N ASP A 97 -18.95 -6.88 25.42
CA ASP A 97 -17.62 -7.42 25.63
C ASP A 97 -16.93 -7.71 24.31
N GLU A 98 -15.76 -7.09 24.18
CA GLU A 98 -14.77 -7.35 23.15
C GLU A 98 -14.42 -8.84 23.15
N GLY A 99 -15.17 -9.62 22.36
CA GLY A 99 -14.75 -10.97 21.99
C GLY A 99 -13.29 -10.94 21.54
N PRO A 100 -12.52 -12.04 21.74
CA PRO A 100 -11.06 -12.04 21.80
C PRO A 100 -10.50 -11.07 20.77
N THR A 101 -9.84 -10.02 21.27
CA THR A 101 -9.34 -8.92 20.44
C THR A 101 -8.63 -9.53 19.25
N SER A 102 -8.80 -8.94 18.07
CA SER A 102 -8.24 -9.51 16.84
C SER A 102 -6.72 -9.69 16.85
N ALA A 103 -6.02 -9.19 17.89
CA ALA A 103 -4.64 -9.48 18.21
C ALA A 103 -4.39 -11.00 18.38
N ASP A 104 -5.21 -11.72 19.14
CA ASP A 104 -4.94 -13.13 19.50
C ASP A 104 -5.07 -14.10 18.30
N ARG A 105 -5.77 -13.71 17.24
CA ARG A 105 -6.04 -14.62 16.10
C ARG A 105 -4.92 -14.67 15.08
N PHE A 106 -4.11 -13.61 14.95
CA PHE A 106 -3.01 -13.54 13.98
C PHE A 106 -1.66 -13.97 14.54
N ASP A 107 -1.53 -14.16 15.85
CA ASP A 107 -0.37 -14.80 16.50
C ASP A 107 -0.11 -16.25 16.05
N SER A 108 -1.01 -16.81 15.23
CA SER A 108 -1.00 -18.21 14.80
C SER A 108 -0.66 -18.44 13.32
N VAL A 109 -0.06 -17.47 12.61
CA VAL A 109 0.38 -17.73 11.21
C VAL A 109 1.37 -18.90 11.20
N ARG A 110 0.89 -20.05 10.70
CA ARG A 110 1.69 -21.27 10.59
C ARG A 110 2.66 -21.10 9.45
N VAL A 111 3.94 -20.99 9.80
CA VAL A 111 5.03 -20.90 8.84
C VAL A 111 5.37 -22.30 8.33
N THR A 112 5.37 -22.48 7.02
CA THR A 112 5.91 -23.67 6.37
C THR A 112 7.39 -23.76 6.69
N ARG A 113 7.77 -24.77 7.48
CA ARG A 113 9.18 -25.01 7.80
C ARG A 113 9.87 -25.68 6.63
N HIS A 114 10.80 -24.99 5.99
CA HIS A 114 11.67 -25.55 4.96
C HIS A 114 12.81 -26.39 5.56
N ARG A 115 12.46 -27.40 6.37
CA ARG A 115 13.43 -28.26 7.06
C ARG A 115 14.41 -28.84 6.03
N GLY A 116 15.70 -28.65 6.28
CA GLY A 116 16.74 -29.10 5.37
C GLY A 116 17.16 -28.05 4.32
N ALA A 117 16.68 -26.80 4.39
CA ALA A 117 17.33 -25.71 3.68
C ALA A 117 18.82 -25.69 4.04
N ARG A 118 19.66 -25.59 3.00
CA ARG A 118 21.12 -25.54 3.09
C ARG A 118 21.61 -24.34 2.31
N ARG A 119 22.75 -23.82 2.74
CA ARG A 119 23.47 -22.81 1.98
C ARG A 119 23.76 -23.35 0.57
N PRO A 120 23.36 -22.65 -0.51
CA PRO A 120 23.76 -23.01 -1.87
C PRO A 120 25.23 -22.63 -2.12
N GLU A 121 25.84 -23.18 -3.17
CA GLU A 121 27.20 -22.81 -3.59
C GLU A 121 27.29 -21.32 -3.96
N ASP A 122 26.33 -20.84 -4.77
CA ASP A 122 26.15 -19.42 -5.08
C ASP A 122 25.02 -18.84 -4.25
N LEU A 123 25.36 -17.88 -3.38
CA LEU A 123 24.40 -17.20 -2.51
C LEU A 123 23.37 -16.39 -3.32
N GLU A 124 23.69 -15.87 -4.51
CA GLU A 124 22.72 -15.08 -5.29
C GLU A 124 21.49 -15.90 -5.71
N THR A 125 21.59 -17.23 -5.76
CA THR A 125 20.44 -18.11 -6.04
C THR A 125 19.31 -17.98 -5.02
N VAL A 126 19.61 -17.56 -3.78
CA VAL A 126 18.58 -17.37 -2.75
C VAL A 126 17.81 -16.06 -2.90
N ALA A 127 18.27 -15.13 -3.75
CA ALA A 127 17.65 -13.81 -3.91
C ALA A 127 16.16 -13.88 -4.29
N PHE A 128 15.77 -14.96 -4.98
CA PHE A 128 14.40 -15.24 -5.43
C PHE A 128 13.64 -16.21 -4.51
N TRP A 129 14.25 -16.74 -3.46
CA TRP A 129 13.58 -17.68 -2.56
C TRP A 129 12.46 -16.98 -1.77
N PRO A 130 11.42 -17.73 -1.35
CA PRO A 130 10.41 -17.24 -0.43
C PRO A 130 11.03 -16.79 0.91
N VAL A 131 10.43 -15.79 1.55
CA VAL A 131 10.85 -15.29 2.88
C VAL A 131 10.91 -16.42 3.89
N ALA A 132 9.91 -17.31 3.91
CA ALA A 132 9.90 -18.47 4.81
C ALA A 132 11.16 -19.36 4.68
N ARG A 133 11.72 -19.48 3.46
CA ARG A 133 12.92 -20.28 3.20
C ARG A 133 14.20 -19.53 3.56
N LEU A 134 14.26 -18.22 3.31
CA LEU A 134 15.35 -17.36 3.75
C LEU A 134 15.46 -17.34 5.29
N ALA A 135 14.32 -17.25 5.96
CA ALA A 135 14.20 -17.28 7.41
C ALA A 135 14.82 -18.56 8.01
N GLU A 136 14.60 -19.70 7.36
CA GLU A 136 15.17 -20.98 7.79
C GLU A 136 16.70 -21.02 7.63
N LEU A 137 17.26 -20.42 6.58
CA LEU A 137 18.72 -20.33 6.42
C LEU A 137 19.36 -19.53 7.55
N ILE A 138 18.77 -18.37 7.90
CA ILE A 138 19.23 -17.54 9.01
C ILE A 138 19.06 -18.29 10.33
N ARG A 139 17.87 -18.79 10.62
CA ARG A 139 17.54 -19.50 11.87
C ARG A 139 18.46 -20.69 12.15
N THR A 140 18.94 -21.36 11.10
CA THR A 140 19.84 -22.53 11.20
C THR A 140 21.32 -22.18 11.05
N GLY A 141 21.68 -20.89 10.92
CA GLY A 141 23.05 -20.43 10.78
C GLY A 141 23.73 -20.84 9.46
N GLN A 142 22.95 -21.20 8.43
CA GLN A 142 23.49 -21.55 7.11
C GLN A 142 23.97 -20.30 6.34
N VAL A 143 23.32 -19.17 6.60
CA VAL A 143 23.66 -17.84 6.08
C VAL A 143 23.40 -16.84 7.20
N SER A 144 24.33 -15.93 7.45
CA SER A 144 24.12 -14.82 8.40
C SER A 144 23.24 -13.71 7.83
N ALA A 145 22.58 -12.93 8.69
CA ALA A 145 21.83 -11.74 8.28
C ALA A 145 22.75 -10.74 7.55
N VAL A 146 23.99 -10.59 8.02
CA VAL A 146 25.01 -9.74 7.37
C VAL A 146 25.32 -10.21 5.94
N GLU A 147 25.58 -11.50 5.73
CA GLU A 147 25.84 -12.04 4.39
C GLU A 147 24.65 -11.84 3.45
N LEU A 148 23.44 -12.14 3.91
CA LEU A 148 22.22 -11.99 3.11
C LEU A 148 21.97 -10.52 2.77
N THR A 149 22.19 -9.61 3.73
CA THR A 149 22.03 -8.17 3.55
C THR A 149 23.02 -7.61 2.55
N ARG A 150 24.30 -7.98 2.64
CA ARG A 150 25.33 -7.58 1.66
C ARG A 150 24.96 -8.05 0.26
N MET A 151 24.53 -9.30 0.10
CA MET A 151 24.08 -9.84 -1.19
C MET A 151 22.95 -8.99 -1.80
N TYR A 152 21.90 -8.67 -1.04
CA TYR A 152 20.81 -7.84 -1.55
C TYR A 152 21.24 -6.39 -1.84
N LEU A 153 22.07 -5.76 -1.00
CA LEU A 153 22.62 -4.43 -1.28
C LEU A 153 23.46 -4.43 -2.57
N ASP A 154 24.28 -5.44 -2.81
CA ASP A 154 25.07 -5.58 -4.04
C ASP A 154 24.18 -5.73 -5.27
N ARG A 155 23.12 -6.54 -5.17
CA ARG A 155 22.11 -6.67 -6.24
C ARG A 155 21.35 -5.36 -6.48
N LEU A 156 20.97 -4.64 -5.43
CA LEU A 156 20.33 -3.32 -5.53
C LEU A 156 21.22 -2.32 -6.25
N ARG A 157 22.52 -2.27 -5.94
CA ARG A 157 23.48 -1.40 -6.66
C ARG A 157 23.64 -1.81 -8.13
N ARG A 158 23.66 -3.11 -8.41
CA ARG A 158 23.88 -3.64 -9.76
C ARG A 158 22.66 -3.50 -10.68
N HIS A 159 21.47 -3.74 -10.17
CA HIS A 159 20.24 -3.87 -10.98
C HIS A 159 19.20 -2.79 -10.70
N GLY A 160 19.25 -2.13 -9.54
CA GLY A 160 18.36 -1.03 -9.17
C GLY A 160 18.34 0.13 -10.17
N PRO A 161 19.50 0.59 -10.70
CA PRO A 161 19.55 1.62 -11.73
C PRO A 161 18.87 1.20 -13.04
N THR A 162 19.04 -0.05 -13.48
CA THR A 162 18.40 -0.59 -14.69
C THR A 162 16.88 -0.60 -14.56
N LEU A 163 16.36 -0.91 -13.37
CA LEU A 163 14.92 -0.90 -13.11
C LEU A 163 14.36 0.47 -12.73
N GLU A 164 15.22 1.46 -12.45
CA GLU A 164 14.83 2.75 -11.88
C GLU A 164 13.90 2.56 -10.66
N ALA A 165 14.28 1.64 -9.76
CA ALA A 165 13.43 1.12 -8.69
C ALA A 165 13.83 1.57 -7.27
N VAL A 166 14.92 2.31 -7.12
CA VAL A 166 15.51 2.70 -5.83
C VAL A 166 15.65 4.22 -5.73
N ILE A 167 15.16 4.80 -4.62
CA ILE A 167 15.35 6.21 -4.26
C ILE A 167 16.63 6.39 -3.43
N THR A 168 16.78 5.58 -2.39
CA THR A 168 17.87 5.68 -1.43
C THR A 168 18.21 4.29 -0.92
N LEU A 169 19.48 3.92 -0.94
CA LEU A 169 19.99 2.75 -0.23
C LEU A 169 20.23 3.12 1.24
N THR A 170 19.98 2.17 2.13
CA THR A 170 20.11 2.39 3.58
C THR A 170 21.31 1.64 4.16
N ASP A 171 22.45 1.66 3.45
CA ASP A 171 23.65 0.84 3.70
C ASP A 171 24.04 0.77 5.18
N ASP A 172 24.26 1.92 5.82
CA ASP A 172 24.70 1.98 7.21
C ASP A 172 23.65 1.42 8.18
N LEU A 173 22.37 1.75 7.98
CA LEU A 173 21.28 1.22 8.80
C LEU A 173 21.12 -0.29 8.59
N ALA A 174 21.16 -0.74 7.33
CA ALA A 174 21.00 -2.13 6.95
C ALA A 174 22.07 -2.99 7.61
N MET A 175 23.34 -2.57 7.53
CA MET A 175 24.45 -3.30 8.12
C MET A 175 24.35 -3.34 9.65
N ARG A 176 24.00 -2.22 10.31
CA ARG A 176 23.77 -2.22 11.77
C ARG A 176 22.61 -3.13 12.19
N GLN A 177 21.50 -3.12 11.47
CA GLN A 177 20.35 -3.97 11.75
C GLN A 177 20.68 -5.45 11.54
N ALA A 178 21.43 -5.78 10.50
CA ALA A 178 21.88 -7.14 10.21
C ALA A 178 22.86 -7.67 11.28
N GLU A 179 23.84 -6.87 11.68
CA GLU A 179 24.78 -7.21 12.75
C GLU A 179 24.06 -7.44 14.09
N ARG A 180 23.05 -6.60 14.40
CA ARG A 180 22.18 -6.81 15.57
C ARG A 180 21.42 -8.13 15.48
N ALA A 181 20.84 -8.44 14.31
CA ALA A 181 20.12 -9.68 14.11
C ALA A 181 21.04 -10.92 14.30
N ASP A 182 22.27 -10.88 13.78
CA ASP A 182 23.24 -11.96 13.98
C ASP A 182 23.66 -12.10 15.45
N ALA A 183 23.93 -10.99 16.15
CA ALA A 183 24.28 -11.00 17.57
C ALA A 183 23.15 -11.56 18.45
N GLU A 184 21.90 -11.23 18.13
CA GLU A 184 20.73 -11.76 18.84
C GLU A 184 20.53 -13.25 18.58
N LEU A 185 20.68 -13.69 17.34
CA LEU A 185 20.58 -15.11 16.99
C LEU A 185 21.67 -15.92 17.72
N ALA A 186 22.91 -15.42 17.75
CA ALA A 186 24.01 -16.04 18.49
C ALA A 186 23.73 -16.12 20.01
N ALA A 187 22.99 -15.15 20.55
CA ALA A 187 22.52 -15.15 21.93
C ALA A 187 21.22 -15.97 22.16
N GLY A 188 20.76 -16.75 21.17
CA GLY A 188 19.57 -17.57 21.25
C GLY A 188 18.24 -16.80 21.14
N ARG A 189 18.28 -15.52 20.78
CA ARG A 189 17.10 -14.65 20.61
C ARG A 189 16.70 -14.56 19.15
N TYR A 190 15.88 -15.49 18.69
CA TYR A 190 15.27 -15.45 17.37
C TYR A 190 13.89 -14.79 17.44
N ARG A 191 13.71 -13.65 16.76
CA ARG A 191 12.47 -12.85 16.77
C ARG A 191 11.36 -13.38 15.87
N GLY A 192 11.64 -14.43 15.10
CA GLY A 192 10.68 -15.06 14.19
C GLY A 192 11.07 -14.93 12.71
N PRO A 193 10.13 -15.20 11.79
CA PRO A 193 10.42 -15.41 10.37
C PRO A 193 11.03 -14.21 9.63
N LEU A 194 10.90 -12.99 10.15
CA LEU A 194 11.49 -11.80 9.53
C LEU A 194 12.86 -11.43 10.10
N HIS A 195 13.33 -12.15 11.12
CA HIS A 195 14.61 -11.90 11.78
C HIS A 195 15.77 -11.99 10.77
N GLY A 196 16.44 -10.86 10.54
CA GLY A 196 17.55 -10.72 9.61
C GLY A 196 17.17 -10.66 8.14
N ILE A 197 15.88 -10.57 7.78
CA ILE A 197 15.42 -10.57 6.39
C ILE A 197 15.49 -9.17 5.77
N PRO A 198 16.22 -8.99 4.65
CA PRO A 198 16.28 -7.71 3.93
C PRO A 198 14.96 -7.33 3.26
N TRP A 199 14.53 -6.08 3.42
CA TRP A 199 13.28 -5.57 2.85
C TRP A 199 13.39 -4.13 2.33
N GLY A 200 12.44 -3.75 1.47
CA GLY A 200 12.37 -2.41 0.89
C GLY A 200 11.08 -1.65 1.22
N ALA A 201 11.21 -0.39 1.61
CA ALA A 201 10.09 0.49 1.94
C ALA A 201 9.71 1.35 0.75
N LYS A 202 8.43 1.43 0.37
CA LYS A 202 7.95 2.49 -0.53
C LYS A 202 8.33 3.85 0.04
N ASP A 203 8.89 4.74 -0.77
CA ASP A 203 9.46 6.03 -0.35
C ASP A 203 8.45 7.11 0.08
N LEU A 204 7.25 6.69 0.47
CA LEU A 204 6.28 7.51 1.20
C LEU A 204 6.09 7.11 2.65
N LEU A 205 6.79 6.06 3.10
CA LEU A 205 6.87 5.68 4.50
C LEU A 205 8.03 6.47 5.11
N SER A 206 7.80 7.27 6.12
CA SER A 206 8.87 8.01 6.79
C SER A 206 9.87 7.03 7.44
N THR A 207 11.15 7.37 7.33
CA THR A 207 12.23 6.67 8.01
C THR A 207 13.23 7.71 8.48
N GLU A 208 13.41 7.81 9.78
CA GLU A 208 14.28 8.81 10.39
C GLU A 208 15.72 8.65 9.88
N GLY A 209 16.38 9.77 9.60
CA GLY A 209 17.73 9.79 9.04
C GLY A 209 17.83 9.51 7.53
N TYR A 210 16.74 9.11 6.87
CA TYR A 210 16.69 8.86 5.43
C TYR A 210 15.71 9.78 4.71
N ARG A 211 15.92 9.96 3.40
CA ARG A 211 14.99 10.74 2.57
C ARG A 211 13.65 10.02 2.46
N THR A 212 12.58 10.79 2.41
CA THR A 212 11.21 10.34 2.16
C THR A 212 10.57 11.35 1.22
N THR A 213 10.71 11.09 -0.08
CA THR A 213 10.59 12.09 -1.15
C THR A 213 9.24 12.07 -1.84
N TRP A 214 8.43 11.06 -1.56
CA TRP A 214 7.13 10.85 -2.19
C TRP A 214 7.22 10.72 -3.73
N GLY A 215 8.42 10.44 -4.27
CA GLY A 215 8.68 10.33 -5.71
C GLY A 215 8.50 11.63 -6.48
N ALA A 216 8.32 12.78 -5.82
CA ALA A 216 7.97 14.05 -6.44
C ALA A 216 9.10 15.08 -6.32
N LYS A 217 9.38 15.81 -7.42
CA LYS A 217 10.52 16.73 -7.53
C LYS A 217 10.59 17.79 -6.42
N PRO A 218 9.48 18.42 -5.98
CA PRO A 218 9.53 19.40 -4.90
C PRO A 218 10.00 18.83 -3.54
N TYR A 219 9.87 17.52 -3.34
CA TYR A 219 10.17 16.83 -2.09
C TYR A 219 11.43 15.94 -2.20
N GLU A 220 12.22 16.08 -3.26
CA GLU A 220 13.40 15.22 -3.52
C GLU A 220 14.40 15.16 -2.36
N GLU A 221 14.55 16.25 -1.60
CA GLU A 221 15.44 16.33 -0.44
C GLU A 221 14.70 16.25 0.91
N GLN A 222 13.40 15.95 0.89
CA GLN A 222 12.58 15.87 2.10
C GLN A 222 13.07 14.76 3.04
N ARG A 223 13.17 15.11 4.32
CA ARG A 223 13.45 14.21 5.45
C ARG A 223 12.40 14.48 6.52
N ILE A 224 11.80 13.41 7.04
CA ILE A 224 10.77 13.49 8.07
C ILE A 224 11.39 12.91 9.35
N PRO A 225 11.40 13.65 10.48
CA PRO A 225 12.08 13.25 11.71
C PRO A 225 11.23 12.26 12.53
N GLU A 226 10.72 11.22 11.88
CA GLU A 226 9.96 10.15 12.53
C GLU A 226 9.98 8.87 11.70
N ASP A 227 9.85 7.72 12.35
CA ASP A 227 9.63 6.44 11.69
C ASP A 227 8.14 6.14 11.56
N ALA A 228 7.73 5.70 10.35
CA ALA A 228 6.39 5.17 10.15
C ALA A 228 6.18 3.95 11.04
N THR A 229 4.94 3.75 11.54
CA THR A 229 4.64 2.61 12.44
C THR A 229 5.02 1.27 11.82
N VAL A 230 4.84 1.12 10.51
CA VAL A 230 5.22 -0.09 9.77
C VAL A 230 6.75 -0.32 9.75
N VAL A 231 7.54 0.75 9.66
CA VAL A 231 9.02 0.68 9.68
C VAL A 231 9.48 0.21 11.06
N ARG A 232 8.95 0.84 12.13
CA ARG A 232 9.25 0.45 13.52
C ARG A 232 8.88 -1.01 13.79
N ARG A 233 7.69 -1.46 13.39
CA ARG A 233 7.26 -2.86 13.61
C ARG A 233 8.12 -3.88 12.87
N LEU A 234 8.53 -3.57 11.65
CA LEU A 234 9.43 -4.44 10.90
C LEU A 234 10.82 -4.49 11.55
N GLU A 235 11.30 -3.37 12.10
CA GLU A 235 12.51 -3.36 12.91
C GLU A 235 12.36 -4.20 14.20
N GLU A 236 11.23 -4.07 14.90
CA GLU A 236 10.90 -4.87 16.09
C GLU A 236 10.86 -6.38 15.76
N ALA A 237 10.34 -6.76 14.59
CA ALA A 237 10.37 -8.13 14.07
C ALA A 237 11.77 -8.61 13.63
N GLY A 238 12.78 -7.73 13.65
CA GLY A 238 14.16 -8.02 13.28
C GLY A 238 14.45 -7.94 11.78
N ALA A 239 13.54 -7.40 10.97
CA ALA A 239 13.77 -7.21 9.55
C ALA A 239 14.79 -6.09 9.27
N VAL A 240 15.51 -6.19 8.16
CA VAL A 240 16.61 -5.28 7.80
C VAL A 240 16.17 -4.38 6.64
N LEU A 241 16.02 -3.08 6.87
CA LEU A 241 15.66 -2.14 5.81
C LEU A 241 16.91 -1.89 4.94
N VAL A 242 16.86 -2.26 3.66
CA VAL A 242 17.97 -2.09 2.71
C VAL A 242 17.77 -0.98 1.68
N ALA A 243 16.52 -0.57 1.44
CA ALA A 243 16.24 0.47 0.46
C ALA A 243 14.90 1.18 0.70
N LYS A 244 14.90 2.47 0.37
CA LYS A 244 13.71 3.24 0.00
C LYS A 244 13.46 3.04 -1.49
N LEU A 245 12.35 2.38 -1.82
CA LEU A 245 11.97 1.99 -3.17
C LEU A 245 11.05 3.03 -3.80
N THR A 246 11.15 3.15 -5.12
CA THR A 246 10.41 4.15 -5.88
C THR A 246 8.90 3.93 -5.84
N LEU A 247 8.20 5.02 -6.12
CA LEU A 247 6.77 5.08 -6.30
C LEU A 247 6.46 6.10 -7.39
N GLY A 248 5.32 6.00 -8.05
CA GLY A 248 4.81 7.12 -8.83
C GLY A 248 4.67 8.38 -7.98
N ALA A 249 5.03 9.54 -8.52
CA ALA A 249 5.03 10.81 -7.83
C ALA A 249 3.68 11.03 -7.11
N LEU A 250 3.74 11.36 -5.82
CA LEU A 250 2.56 11.53 -4.96
C LEU A 250 1.61 10.33 -5.02
N ALA A 251 2.18 9.13 -5.09
CA ALA A 251 1.46 7.88 -5.18
C ALA A 251 0.56 7.74 -6.44
N MET A 252 0.95 8.33 -7.57
CA MET A 252 0.24 8.20 -8.87
C MET A 252 1.13 7.58 -9.97
N GLY A 253 0.70 6.44 -10.52
CA GLY A 253 1.40 5.77 -11.65
C GLY A 253 2.79 5.26 -11.28
N ASP A 254 3.70 5.16 -12.25
CA ASP A 254 5.05 4.58 -12.10
C ASP A 254 6.20 5.55 -12.44
N ARG A 255 5.87 6.82 -12.67
CA ARG A 255 6.83 7.88 -12.96
C ARG A 255 7.13 8.71 -11.73
N TRP A 256 8.41 8.96 -11.48
CA TRP A 256 8.93 9.73 -10.36
C TRP A 256 9.98 10.72 -10.87
N TYR A 257 10.49 11.61 -10.02
CA TYR A 257 11.44 12.64 -10.47
C TYR A 257 12.73 12.09 -11.10
N GLY A 258 13.09 10.83 -10.80
CA GLY A 258 14.26 10.14 -11.35
C GLY A 258 13.99 9.29 -12.59
N GLY A 259 12.73 9.20 -13.06
CA GLY A 259 12.38 8.45 -14.28
C GLY A 259 11.09 7.64 -14.17
N ARG A 260 11.07 6.45 -14.78
CA ARG A 260 9.94 5.51 -14.75
C ARG A 260 10.42 4.16 -14.27
N THR A 261 9.86 3.67 -13.16
CA THR A 261 10.19 2.33 -12.68
C THR A 261 9.78 1.27 -13.71
N ARG A 262 10.79 0.56 -14.22
CA ARG A 262 10.67 -0.37 -15.34
C ARG A 262 10.19 -1.73 -14.87
N ASN A 263 9.53 -2.47 -15.77
CA ASN A 263 9.06 -3.82 -15.49
C ASN A 263 10.26 -4.80 -15.56
N PRO A 264 10.49 -5.65 -14.54
CA PRO A 264 11.60 -6.60 -14.58
C PRO A 264 11.47 -7.68 -15.66
N TRP A 265 10.28 -7.87 -16.25
CA TRP A 265 10.07 -8.80 -17.38
C TRP A 265 10.27 -8.15 -18.75
N ASP A 266 10.17 -6.83 -18.83
CA ASP A 266 10.38 -6.06 -20.06
C ASP A 266 10.73 -4.61 -19.72
N LEU A 267 12.00 -4.25 -19.95
CA LEU A 267 12.55 -2.94 -19.61
C LEU A 267 11.97 -1.79 -20.46
N GLU A 268 11.31 -2.08 -21.58
CA GLU A 268 10.61 -1.04 -22.38
C GLU A 268 9.28 -0.63 -21.73
N GLN A 269 8.77 -1.44 -20.80
CA GLN A 269 7.50 -1.25 -20.14
C GLN A 269 7.64 -0.74 -18.70
N GLY A 270 6.60 -0.06 -18.22
CA GLY A 270 6.48 0.37 -16.83
C GLY A 270 5.88 -0.71 -15.92
N SER A 271 6.20 -0.60 -14.62
CA SER A 271 5.73 -1.53 -13.58
C SER A 271 4.31 -1.26 -13.06
N SER A 272 3.58 -0.28 -13.63
CA SER A 272 2.33 0.23 -13.04
C SER A 272 2.56 0.77 -11.63
N GLY A 273 1.52 1.15 -10.89
CA GLY A 273 1.74 1.87 -9.66
C GLY A 273 0.55 2.06 -8.73
N SER A 274 0.76 2.76 -7.63
CA SER A 274 1.99 3.52 -7.34
C SER A 274 3.10 2.81 -6.58
N SER A 275 2.92 1.59 -6.06
CA SER A 275 4.02 0.82 -5.45
C SER A 275 4.95 0.16 -6.48
N ALA A 276 5.34 0.92 -7.50
CA ALA A 276 6.09 0.43 -8.66
C ALA A 276 7.44 -0.19 -8.24
N GLY A 277 8.24 0.53 -7.44
CA GLY A 277 9.54 0.07 -6.97
C GLY A 277 9.43 -1.13 -6.04
N SER A 278 8.47 -1.10 -5.11
CA SER A 278 8.20 -2.21 -4.20
C SER A 278 7.91 -3.52 -4.95
N ALA A 279 7.10 -3.48 -6.01
CA ALA A 279 6.79 -4.67 -6.79
C ALA A 279 7.94 -5.09 -7.72
N ALA A 280 8.55 -4.15 -8.44
CA ALA A 280 9.66 -4.43 -9.35
C ALA A 280 10.88 -5.01 -8.62
N ALA A 281 11.29 -4.39 -7.51
CA ALA A 281 12.44 -4.83 -6.72
C ALA A 281 12.20 -6.21 -6.08
N THR A 282 10.98 -6.48 -5.61
CA THR A 282 10.63 -7.78 -5.02
C THR A 282 10.72 -8.92 -6.04
N VAL A 283 10.19 -8.69 -7.25
CA VAL A 283 10.18 -9.70 -8.33
C VAL A 283 11.58 -9.91 -8.91
N ALA A 284 12.37 -8.85 -9.06
CA ALA A 284 13.76 -8.92 -9.53
C ALA A 284 14.76 -9.49 -8.51
N GLY A 285 14.28 -9.92 -7.33
CA GLY A 285 15.13 -10.44 -6.26
C GLY A 285 16.12 -9.39 -5.74
N LEU A 286 15.70 -8.12 -5.66
CA LEU A 286 16.52 -7.04 -5.08
C LEU A 286 16.21 -6.83 -3.60
N VAL A 287 15.09 -7.37 -3.12
CA VAL A 287 14.71 -7.41 -1.70
C VAL A 287 14.04 -8.74 -1.38
N GLY A 288 14.10 -9.15 -0.11
CA GLY A 288 13.36 -10.32 0.39
C GLY A 288 11.84 -10.11 0.29
N PHE A 289 11.37 -8.91 0.65
CA PHE A 289 10.00 -8.44 0.42
C PHE A 289 9.96 -6.92 0.36
N GLY A 290 8.86 -6.36 -0.14
CA GLY A 290 8.60 -4.93 -0.15
C GLY A 290 7.36 -4.57 0.68
N ILE A 291 7.29 -3.33 1.15
CA ILE A 291 6.05 -2.72 1.63
C ILE A 291 5.55 -1.74 0.57
N GLY A 292 4.27 -1.83 0.26
CA GLY A 292 3.55 -0.92 -0.62
C GLY A 292 2.41 -0.21 0.12
N THR A 293 1.76 0.71 -0.60
CA THR A 293 0.54 1.36 -0.12
C THR A 293 -0.47 1.44 -1.24
N GLU A 294 -1.74 1.39 -0.87
CA GLU A 294 -2.86 1.36 -1.77
C GLU A 294 -3.98 2.32 -1.37
N THR A 295 -4.29 3.23 -2.28
CA THR A 295 -5.49 4.06 -2.25
C THR A 295 -6.56 3.44 -3.15
N LEU A 296 -6.23 3.28 -4.43
CA LEU A 296 -7.08 2.70 -5.47
C LEU A 296 -6.23 1.83 -6.41
N GLY A 297 -5.87 0.62 -5.95
CA GLY A 297 -5.11 -0.34 -6.75
C GLY A 297 -3.58 -0.27 -6.63
N SER A 298 -3.00 0.62 -5.82
CA SER A 298 -1.55 0.87 -5.83
C SER A 298 -0.66 -0.22 -5.25
N ILE A 299 -1.19 -1.28 -4.65
CA ILE A 299 -0.49 -2.54 -4.35
C ILE A 299 -0.85 -3.56 -5.44
N VAL A 300 -2.13 -3.80 -5.68
CA VAL A 300 -2.58 -4.91 -6.56
C VAL A 300 -2.23 -4.70 -8.04
N SER A 301 -2.27 -3.45 -8.54
CA SER A 301 -1.96 -3.12 -9.93
C SER A 301 -0.50 -3.38 -10.28
N PRO A 302 0.50 -2.85 -9.54
CA PRO A 302 1.89 -3.19 -9.82
C PRO A 302 2.19 -4.67 -9.58
N CYS A 303 1.56 -5.32 -8.59
CA CYS A 303 1.72 -6.77 -8.41
C CYS A 303 1.20 -7.57 -9.60
N THR A 304 0.03 -7.22 -10.14
CA THR A 304 -0.53 -7.85 -11.35
C THR A 304 0.40 -7.63 -12.54
N ARG A 305 0.99 -6.44 -12.65
CA ARG A 305 1.87 -6.05 -13.75
C ARG A 305 3.23 -6.75 -13.71
N THR A 306 3.77 -7.01 -12.52
CA THR A 306 5.10 -7.62 -12.35
C THR A 306 5.04 -9.08 -11.90
N GLY A 307 3.87 -9.66 -11.64
CA GLY A 307 3.74 -11.04 -11.18
C GLY A 307 4.11 -11.26 -9.70
N ALA A 308 4.02 -10.23 -8.87
CA ALA A 308 4.19 -10.36 -7.42
C ALA A 308 2.90 -10.84 -6.73
N SER A 309 3.03 -11.39 -5.52
CA SER A 309 1.91 -11.53 -4.59
C SER A 309 1.79 -10.24 -3.77
N GLY A 310 0.62 -9.60 -3.79
CA GLY A 310 0.36 -8.38 -3.02
C GLY A 310 -0.88 -8.53 -2.15
N LEU A 311 -0.76 -8.18 -0.86
CA LEU A 311 -1.92 -8.16 0.05
C LEU A 311 -2.34 -6.71 0.29
N ARG A 312 -3.55 -6.38 -0.19
CA ARG A 312 -4.26 -5.16 0.19
C ARG A 312 -5.12 -5.47 1.43
N PRO A 313 -4.73 -5.05 2.65
CA PRO A 313 -5.51 -5.39 3.82
C PRO A 313 -6.82 -4.61 3.91
N THR A 314 -7.67 -5.01 4.84
CA THR A 314 -8.82 -4.21 5.27
C THR A 314 -8.34 -2.84 5.73
N PHE A 315 -9.10 -1.79 5.40
CA PHE A 315 -8.83 -0.43 5.86
C PHE A 315 -8.75 -0.39 7.40
N GLY A 316 -7.78 0.35 7.94
CA GLY A 316 -7.55 0.43 9.39
C GLY A 316 -6.87 -0.79 10.02
N ARG A 317 -6.52 -1.83 9.26
CA ARG A 317 -5.86 -3.02 9.82
C ARG A 317 -4.35 -2.85 10.07
N VAL A 318 -3.72 -1.93 9.36
CA VAL A 318 -2.31 -1.56 9.50
C VAL A 318 -2.27 -0.05 9.73
N SER A 319 -1.55 0.39 10.77
CA SER A 319 -1.37 1.82 11.06
C SER A 319 -0.77 2.55 9.86
N ARG A 320 -1.24 3.78 9.64
CA ARG A 320 -0.79 4.68 8.55
C ARG A 320 0.06 5.84 9.05
N HIS A 321 0.34 5.88 10.35
CA HIS A 321 1.16 6.92 10.95
C HIS A 321 2.58 6.89 10.35
N GLY A 322 3.08 8.07 9.99
CA GLY A 322 4.32 8.29 9.24
C GLY A 322 4.27 7.95 7.74
N ALA A 323 3.10 7.59 7.18
CA ALA A 323 2.95 7.47 5.73
C ALA A 323 2.37 8.75 5.13
N MET A 324 2.79 9.12 3.92
CA MET A 324 2.12 10.18 3.16
C MET A 324 0.65 9.81 2.94
N ALA A 325 -0.26 10.69 3.33
CA ALA A 325 -1.67 10.55 3.01
C ALA A 325 -1.92 11.01 1.57
N LEU A 326 -2.45 10.12 0.72
CA LEU A 326 -3.07 10.48 -0.55
C LEU A 326 -4.59 10.65 -0.36
N SER A 327 -5.22 9.71 0.35
CA SER A 327 -6.63 9.78 0.73
C SER A 327 -6.85 9.16 2.11
N TRP A 328 -7.25 10.03 3.03
CA TRP A 328 -7.48 9.69 4.45
C TRP A 328 -8.47 8.56 4.67
N THR A 329 -9.42 8.35 3.76
CA THR A 329 -10.48 7.33 3.88
C THR A 329 -10.19 6.06 3.09
N MET A 330 -9.11 6.03 2.31
CA MET A 330 -8.84 4.94 1.37
C MET A 330 -7.47 4.31 1.55
N ASP A 331 -6.47 5.04 2.04
CA ASP A 331 -5.10 4.54 2.07
C ASP A 331 -4.95 3.30 2.97
N LYS A 332 -4.23 2.31 2.47
CA LYS A 332 -3.91 1.04 3.13
C LYS A 332 -2.43 0.75 2.94
N ILE A 333 -1.77 0.19 3.95
CA ILE A 333 -0.37 -0.24 3.85
C ILE A 333 -0.35 -1.77 3.85
N GLY A 334 0.42 -2.38 2.94
CA GLY A 334 0.42 -3.83 2.82
C GLY A 334 1.70 -4.41 2.21
N PRO A 335 1.95 -5.70 2.41
CA PRO A 335 3.14 -6.37 1.92
C PRO A 335 3.02 -6.73 0.44
N ILE A 336 4.19 -6.72 -0.22
CA ILE A 336 4.41 -7.22 -1.57
C ILE A 336 5.53 -8.26 -1.49
N CYS A 337 5.24 -9.49 -1.88
CA CYS A 337 6.12 -10.65 -1.75
C CYS A 337 6.09 -11.50 -3.02
N ARG A 338 6.86 -12.60 -3.03
CA ARG A 338 6.83 -13.58 -4.13
C ARG A 338 5.78 -14.68 -3.93
N THR A 339 5.27 -14.85 -2.71
CA THR A 339 4.26 -15.86 -2.37
C THR A 339 3.19 -15.29 -1.44
N ALA A 340 2.00 -15.89 -1.45
CA ALA A 340 0.91 -15.53 -0.54
C ALA A 340 1.27 -15.81 0.94
N GLU A 341 2.03 -16.88 1.20
CA GLU A 341 2.53 -17.20 2.53
C GLU A 341 3.45 -16.09 3.07
N ASP A 342 4.39 -15.61 2.25
CA ASP A 342 5.25 -14.50 2.63
C ASP A 342 4.45 -13.22 2.92
N CYS A 343 3.40 -12.94 2.13
CA CYS A 343 2.49 -11.83 2.44
C CYS A 343 1.83 -12.00 3.81
N ALA A 344 1.40 -13.21 4.18
CA ALA A 344 0.82 -13.47 5.49
C ALA A 344 1.84 -13.28 6.62
N LEU A 345 3.10 -13.72 6.42
CA LEU A 345 4.19 -13.53 7.39
C LEU A 345 4.49 -12.05 7.63
N VAL A 346 4.63 -11.27 6.57
CA VAL A 346 4.91 -9.83 6.69
C VAL A 346 3.70 -9.10 7.27
N PHE A 347 2.48 -9.47 6.87
CA PHE A 347 1.25 -8.91 7.42
C PHE A 347 1.11 -9.17 8.92
N ALA A 348 1.47 -10.38 9.40
CA ALA A 348 1.52 -10.74 10.82
C ALA A 348 2.37 -9.76 11.63
N ALA A 349 3.51 -9.33 11.09
CA ALA A 349 4.40 -8.40 11.78
C ALA A 349 3.88 -6.95 11.81
N ILE A 350 3.01 -6.56 10.87
CA ILE A 350 2.62 -5.14 10.69
C ILE A 350 1.17 -4.84 11.04
N HIS A 351 0.32 -5.82 11.33
CA HIS A 351 -1.08 -5.55 11.68
C HIS A 351 -1.27 -4.94 13.08
N GLY A 352 -2.47 -4.40 13.30
CA GLY A 352 -2.83 -3.58 14.46
C GLY A 352 -2.70 -2.11 14.10
N ALA A 353 -3.71 -1.29 14.34
CA ALA A 353 -3.61 0.15 14.13
C ALA A 353 -3.61 0.85 15.48
#